data_AF-A0A7S0W1D0-F1
#
_entry.id   AF-A0A7S0W1D0-F1
#
_cell.length_a   1.000
_cell.length_b   1.000
_cell.length_c   1.000
_cell.angle_alpha   90.00
_cell.angle_beta   90.00
_cell.angle_gamma   90.00
#
_symmetry.space_group_name_H-M   'P 1'
#
loop_
_entity.id
_entity.type
_entity.pdbx_description
1 polymer ?
#
loop_
_entity_poly.entity_id
_entity_poly.type
_entity_poly.pdbx_seq_one_letter_code
_entity_poly.pdbx_strand_id
1 'polypeptide(L)'
;DQRKDLVDEVLIRIALGELEEAIQSCNKSQSDMVVGGVNLRAEALVFLSVRLEGEGKIQQALQALSRAGKADPSRRKELQPELARLQAKAQDMLRRQQQQQ
;
A
#
# COMPACT_ATOMS: atom_id res chain seq x y z
N ASP A 1 -10.04 25.38 -4.36
CA ASP A 1 -11.16 24.42 -4.27
C ASP A 1 -10.66 23.37 -3.30
N GLN A 2 -11.27 23.29 -2.12
CA GLN A 2 -10.74 22.52 -0.99
C GLN A 2 -10.45 21.05 -1.34
N ARG A 3 -11.22 20.47 -2.28
CA ARG A 3 -10.98 19.11 -2.76
C ARG A 3 -9.72 19.01 -3.61
N LYS A 4 -9.51 19.97 -4.51
CA LYS A 4 -8.32 20.02 -5.38
C LYS A 4 -7.05 20.19 -4.54
N ASP A 5 -7.09 21.11 -3.59
CA ASP A 5 -5.93 21.41 -2.73
C ASP A 5 -5.50 20.16 -1.93
N LEU A 6 -6.48 19.38 -1.45
CA LEU A 6 -6.24 18.13 -0.74
C LEU A 6 -5.71 17.00 -1.66
N VAL A 7 -6.19 16.93 -2.91
CA VAL A 7 -5.67 15.98 -3.90
C VAL A 7 -4.21 16.29 -4.24
N ASP A 8 -3.91 17.57 -4.47
CA ASP A 8 -2.54 18.03 -4.76
C ASP A 8 -1.61 17.73 -3.57
N GLU A 9 -2.06 17.95 -2.34
CA GLU A 9 -1.32 17.60 -1.12
C GLU A 9 -0.99 16.10 -1.08
N VAL A 10 -1.99 15.22 -1.30
CA VAL A 10 -1.77 13.77 -1.26
C VAL A 10 -0.80 13.32 -2.35
N LEU A 11 -0.90 13.87 -3.56
CA LEU A 11 0.02 13.56 -4.65
C LEU A 11 1.46 13.95 -4.31
N ILE A 12 1.66 15.13 -3.71
CA ILE A 12 2.97 15.59 -3.27
C ILE A 12 3.54 14.64 -2.21
N ARG A 13 2.74 14.25 -1.22
CA ARG A 13 3.17 13.31 -0.16
C ARG A 13 3.59 11.96 -0.73
N ILE A 14 2.82 11.42 -1.66
CA ILE A 14 3.17 10.19 -2.37
C ILE A 14 4.52 10.35 -3.08
N ALA A 15 4.72 11.45 -3.80
CA ALA A 15 5.96 11.72 -4.51
C ALA A 15 7.18 11.86 -3.58
N LEU A 16 6.99 12.40 -2.37
CA LEU A 16 8.03 12.53 -1.35
C LEU A 16 8.28 11.23 -0.56
N GLY A 17 7.44 10.20 -0.73
CA GLY A 17 7.53 8.97 0.05
C GLY A 17 6.95 9.09 1.47
N GLU A 18 6.20 10.14 1.75
CA GLU A 18 5.42 10.37 2.98
C GLU A 18 4.11 9.57 2.92
N LEU A 19 4.26 8.24 2.82
CA LEU A 19 3.16 7.34 2.46
C LEU A 19 2.13 7.20 3.58
N GLU A 20 2.57 7.20 4.84
CA GLU A 20 1.70 7.19 6.01
C GLU A 20 0.82 8.44 6.09
N GLU A 21 1.41 9.61 5.89
CA GLU A 21 0.73 10.90 5.86
C GLU A 21 -0.24 10.96 4.69
N ALA A 22 0.17 10.50 3.49
CA ALA A 22 -0.71 10.39 2.34
C ALA A 22 -1.94 9.51 2.64
N ILE A 23 -1.74 8.33 3.23
CA ILE A 23 -2.82 7.43 3.64
C ILE A 23 -3.72 8.09 4.68
N GLN A 24 -3.15 8.82 5.64
CA GLN A 24 -3.92 9.53 6.66
C GLN A 24 -4.79 10.64 6.05
N SER A 25 -4.25 11.44 5.14
CA SER A 25 -4.98 12.47 4.41
C SER A 25 -6.11 11.86 3.57
N CYS A 26 -5.85 10.73 2.89
CA CYS A 26 -6.90 9.96 2.23
C CYS A 26 -7.99 9.45 3.18
N ASN A 27 -7.65 9.01 4.39
CA ASN A 27 -8.64 8.53 5.38
C ASN A 27 -9.51 9.66 5.95
N LYS A 28 -8.94 10.87 6.07
CA LYS A 28 -9.65 12.05 6.58
C LYS A 28 -10.64 12.60 5.54
N SER A 29 -10.31 12.47 4.25
CA SER A 29 -11.27 12.72 3.18
C SER A 29 -12.34 11.65 3.21
N GLN A 30 -13.57 12.04 3.53
CA GLN A 30 -14.75 11.15 3.42
C GLN A 30 -15.07 10.76 1.96
N SER A 31 -14.31 11.29 0.98
CA SER A 31 -14.47 11.03 -0.43
C SER A 31 -13.31 10.19 -0.99
N ASP A 32 -13.64 9.30 -1.92
CA ASP A 32 -12.65 8.56 -2.69
C ASP A 32 -11.81 9.53 -3.55
N MET A 33 -10.51 9.58 -3.25
CA MET A 33 -9.54 10.38 -4.00
C MET A 33 -9.08 9.61 -5.23
N VAL A 34 -9.80 9.79 -6.34
CA VAL A 34 -9.48 9.18 -7.62
C VAL A 34 -9.05 10.25 -8.61
N VAL A 35 -7.86 10.10 -9.20
CA VAL A 35 -7.30 11.00 -10.23
C VAL A 35 -6.90 10.15 -11.43
N GLY A 36 -7.45 10.45 -12.62
CA GLY A 36 -7.12 9.71 -13.83
C GLY A 36 -7.42 8.20 -13.75
N GLY A 37 -8.39 7.79 -12.92
CA GLY A 37 -8.71 6.39 -12.67
C GLY A 37 -7.87 5.71 -11.58
N VAL A 38 -6.91 6.43 -10.97
CA VAL A 38 -6.07 5.92 -9.89
C VAL A 38 -6.63 6.33 -8.54
N ASN A 39 -6.92 5.37 -7.67
CA ASN A 39 -7.22 5.64 -6.27
C ASN A 39 -5.92 5.93 -5.50
N LEU A 40 -5.75 7.19 -5.06
CA LEU A 40 -4.51 7.65 -4.43
C LEU A 40 -4.20 6.91 -3.12
N ARG A 41 -5.22 6.48 -2.38
CA ARG A 41 -5.03 5.68 -1.16
C ARG A 41 -4.48 4.31 -1.50
N ALA A 42 -5.01 3.67 -2.55
CA ALA A 42 -4.50 2.38 -3.01
C ALA A 42 -3.05 2.52 -3.50
N GLU A 43 -2.74 3.58 -4.24
CA GLU A 43 -1.38 3.89 -4.71
C GLU A 43 -0.39 4.04 -3.55
N ALA A 44 -0.70 4.87 -2.56
CA ALA A 44 0.14 5.06 -1.38
C ALA A 44 0.36 3.74 -0.60
N LEU A 45 -0.67 2.90 -0.49
CA LEU A 45 -0.57 1.58 0.15
C LEU A 45 0.30 0.60 -0.64
N VAL A 46 0.29 0.66 -1.97
CA VAL A 46 1.20 -0.15 -2.82
C VAL A 46 2.64 0.28 -2.59
N PHE A 47 2.96 1.58 -2.68
CA PHE A 47 4.32 2.05 -2.40
C PHE A 47 4.77 1.71 -0.97
N LEU A 48 3.86 1.76 0.00
CA LEU A 48 4.19 1.42 1.38
C LEU A 48 4.55 -0.06 1.49
N SER A 49 3.84 -0.93 0.77
CA SER A 49 4.16 -2.35 0.73
C SER A 49 5.57 -2.62 0.18
N VAL A 50 5.98 -1.92 -0.88
CA VAL A 50 7.32 -2.04 -1.47
C VAL A 50 8.40 -1.58 -0.49
N ARG A 51 8.20 -0.42 0.17
CA ARG A 51 9.15 0.09 1.17
C ARG A 51 9.32 -0.88 2.33
N LEU A 52 8.21 -1.37 2.89
CA LEU A 52 8.20 -2.32 4.00
C LEU A 52 8.83 -3.67 3.63
N GLU A 53 8.62 -4.13 2.39
CA GLU A 53 9.29 -5.33 1.90
C GLU A 53 10.82 -5.14 1.84
N GLY A 54 11.28 -3.99 1.33
CA GLY A 54 12.69 -3.63 1.30
C GLY A 54 13.33 -3.58 2.69
N GLU A 55 12.57 -3.17 3.70
CA GLU A 55 12.97 -3.19 5.12
C GLU A 55 12.88 -4.59 5.77
N GLY A 56 12.46 -5.62 5.03
CA GLY A 56 12.27 -6.98 5.56
C GLY A 56 11.01 -7.16 6.42
N LYS A 57 10.15 -6.13 6.53
CA LYS A 57 8.89 -6.15 7.29
C LYS A 57 7.76 -6.81 6.48
N ILE A 58 7.94 -8.07 6.11
CA ILE A 58 7.08 -8.79 5.15
C ILE A 58 5.61 -8.84 5.59
N GLN A 59 5.34 -9.03 6.89
CA GLN A 59 3.96 -9.05 7.41
C GLN A 59 3.25 -7.71 7.25
N GLN A 60 3.96 -6.60 7.48
CA GLN A 60 3.40 -5.26 7.32
C GLN A 60 3.21 -4.93 5.82
N ALA A 61 4.14 -5.36 4.96
CA ALA A 61 4.02 -5.23 3.52
C ALA A 61 2.76 -5.95 2.98
N LEU A 62 2.52 -7.19 3.42
CA LEU A 62 1.31 -7.96 3.10
C LEU A 62 0.03 -7.23 3.52
N GLN A 63 0.02 -6.66 4.71
CA GLN A 63 -1.14 -5.92 5.21
C GLN A 63 -1.39 -4.66 4.37
N ALA A 64 -0.35 -3.92 4.01
CA ALA A 64 -0.46 -2.73 3.16
C ALA A 64 -1.03 -3.09 1.77
N LEU A 65 -0.47 -4.11 1.13
CA LEU A 65 -0.91 -4.57 -0.20
C LEU A 65 -2.36 -5.10 -0.18
N SER A 66 -2.74 -5.84 0.86
CA SER A 66 -4.13 -6.29 1.05
C SER A 66 -5.10 -5.11 1.21
N ARG A 67 -4.69 -4.07 1.95
CA ARG A 67 -5.49 -2.83 2.10
C ARG A 67 -5.59 -2.06 0.78
N ALA A 68 -4.55 -2.06 -0.06
CA ALA A 68 -4.60 -1.42 -1.37
C ALA A 68 -5.70 -2.03 -2.25
N GLY A 69 -5.77 -3.36 -2.35
CA GLY A 69 -6.83 -4.05 -3.10
C GLY A 69 -8.23 -3.92 -2.51
N LYS A 70 -8.36 -3.53 -1.23
CA LYS A 70 -9.67 -3.17 -0.62
C LYS A 70 -10.05 -1.72 -0.93
N ALA A 71 -9.07 -0.82 -0.97
CA ALA A 71 -9.28 0.58 -1.34
C ALA A 71 -9.62 0.74 -2.82
N ASP A 72 -9.04 -0.11 -3.68
CA ASP A 72 -9.34 -0.16 -5.11
C ASP A 72 -9.60 -1.61 -5.55
N PRO A 73 -10.88 -2.01 -5.69
CA PRO A 73 -11.24 -3.34 -6.17
C PRO A 73 -10.73 -3.68 -7.58
N SER A 74 -10.51 -2.68 -8.44
CA SER A 74 -9.97 -2.90 -9.79
C SER A 74 -8.51 -3.34 -9.73
N ARG A 75 -7.73 -2.76 -8.80
CA ARG A 75 -6.34 -3.18 -8.54
C ARG A 75 -6.24 -4.51 -7.82
N ARG A 76 -7.29 -4.98 -7.16
CA ARG A 76 -7.26 -6.25 -6.41
C ARG A 76 -6.74 -7.43 -7.24
N LYS A 77 -7.16 -7.53 -8.50
CA LYS A 77 -6.69 -8.59 -9.42
C LYS A 77 -5.24 -8.39 -9.84
N GLU A 78 -4.85 -7.15 -10.11
CA GLU A 78 -3.48 -6.76 -10.46
C GLU A 78 -2.49 -7.08 -9.33
N LEU A 79 -2.88 -6.84 -8.07
CA LEU A 79 -2.03 -7.05 -6.90
C LEU A 79 -1.98 -8.52 -6.45
N GLN A 80 -2.75 -9.42 -7.06
CA GLN A 80 -2.83 -10.82 -6.64
C GLN A 80 -1.50 -11.59 -6.76
N PRO A 81 -0.74 -11.49 -7.87
CA PRO A 81 0.57 -12.16 -7.97
C PRO A 81 1.55 -11.66 -6.91
N GLU A 82 1.53 -10.36 -6.66
CA GLU A 82 2.42 -9.71 -5.70
C GLU A 82 2.08 -10.11 -4.26
N LEU A 83 0.79 -10.24 -3.94
CA LEU A 83 0.32 -10.76 -2.65
C LEU A 83 0.77 -12.21 -2.44
N ALA A 84 0.65 -13.06 -3.47
CA ALA A 84 1.12 -14.44 -3.41
C ALA A 84 2.64 -14.53 -3.23
N ARG A 85 3.41 -13.67 -3.91
CA ARG A 85 4.87 -13.58 -3.77
C ARG A 85 5.27 -13.25 -2.33
N LEU A 86 4.67 -12.22 -1.74
CA LEU A 86 4.94 -11.83 -0.36
C LEU A 86 4.50 -12.91 0.64
N GLN A 87 3.40 -13.63 0.38
CA GLN A 87 2.97 -14.75 1.22
C GLN A 87 3.98 -15.90 1.20
N ALA A 88 4.47 -16.28 0.03
CA ALA A 88 5.50 -17.30 -0.09
C ALA A 88 6.79 -16.89 0.64
N LYS A 89 7.22 -15.64 0.46
CA LYS A 89 8.37 -15.08 1.19
C LYS A 89 8.20 -15.14 2.70
N ALA A 90 7.01 -14.80 3.22
CA ALA A 90 6.70 -14.90 4.65
C ALA A 90 6.77 -16.35 5.16
N GLN A 91 6.25 -17.31 4.40
CA GLN A 91 6.30 -18.73 4.75
C GLN A 91 7.74 -19.27 4.76
N ASP A 92 8.55 -18.89 3.77
CA ASP A 92 9.94 -19.30 3.69
C ASP A 92 10.77 -18.75 4.85
N MET A 93 10.54 -17.49 5.25
CA MET A 93 11.17 -16.92 6.44
C MET A 93 10.81 -17.69 7.71
N LEU A 94 9.53 -18.05 7.87
CA LEU A 94 9.07 -18.83 9.02
C LEU A 94 9.68 -20.24 9.05
N ARG A 95 9.73 -20.92 7.89
CA ARG A 95 10.37 -22.24 7.77
C ARG A 95 11.85 -22.20 8.13
N ARG A 96 12.57 -21.19 7.63
CA ARG A 96 14.00 -21.00 7.96
C ARG A 96 14.20 -20.77 9.45
N GLN A 97 13.30 -20.02 10.11
CA GLN A 97 13.36 -19.81 11.55
C GLN A 97 13.14 -21.11 12.34
N GLN A 98 12.20 -21.96 11.90
CA GLN A 98 11.91 -23.25 12.56
C GLN A 98 13.04 -24.27 12.38
N GLN A 99 13.82 -24.19 11.30
CA GLN A 99 14.96 -25.08 11.04
C GLN A 99 16.24 -24.66 11.79
N GLN A 100 16.25 -23.46 12.38
CA GLN A 100 17.38 -22.91 13.14
C GLN A 100 17.20 -23.05 14.66
N GLN A 101 16.11 -23.67 15.11
CA GLN A 101 15.83 -24.02 16.51
C GLN A 101 16.02 -25.52 16.72
#